data_AF-A0A8S1EBP0-F1
#
_entry.id   AF-A0A8S1EBP0-F1
#
_cell.length_a   1.000
_cell.length_b   1.000
_cell.length_c   1.000
_cell.angle_alpha   90.00
_cell.angle_beta   90.00
_cell.angle_gamma   90.00
#
_symmetry.space_group_name_H-M   'P 1'
#
loop_
_entity.id
_entity.type
_entity.pdbx_description
1 polymer ?
#
loop_
_entity_poly.entity_id
_entity_poly.type
_entity_poly.pdbx_seq_one_letter_code
_entity_poly.pdbx_strand_id
1 'polypeptide(L)'
;MDDIHGVRNNRLPTFYNDDGQDIIKSKDVGLIESDLRRIMRTARVRRILEKLPRQHYYADLVGQCFNEKYYFYHYSGRISEITCPGPHMCEYTQLPNLKCVHVDATYPKITRMNPLTVNFATDARFSRNIGCYPH
;
A
#
# COMPACT_ATOMS: atom_id res chain seq x y z
N MET A 1 14.61 -7.59 -13.46
CA MET A 1 13.25 -7.26 -12.99
C MET A 1 12.58 -8.60 -12.83
N ASP A 2 12.76 -9.20 -11.67
CA ASP A 2 12.27 -10.56 -11.44
C ASP A 2 10.78 -10.49 -11.10
N ASP A 3 10.04 -11.34 -11.80
CA ASP A 3 8.62 -11.60 -11.62
C ASP A 3 8.30 -11.85 -10.14
N ILE A 4 7.32 -11.13 -9.62
CA ILE A 4 6.60 -11.53 -8.41
C ILE A 4 5.83 -12.79 -8.78
N HIS A 5 6.50 -13.94 -8.65
CA HIS A 5 5.90 -15.26 -8.79
C HIS A 5 4.83 -15.44 -7.71
N GLY A 6 3.56 -15.30 -8.08
CA GLY A 6 2.47 -15.63 -7.16
C GLY A 6 1.02 -15.41 -7.63
N VAL A 7 0.74 -14.60 -8.65
CA VAL A 7 -0.65 -14.27 -9.01
C VAL A 7 -1.10 -15.05 -10.26
N ARG A 8 -1.35 -16.35 -10.10
CA ARG A 8 -2.04 -17.15 -11.13
C ARG A 8 -3.56 -17.17 -10.89
N ASN A 9 -4.21 -16.01 -10.92
CA ASN A 9 -5.58 -15.83 -11.43
C ASN A 9 -5.92 -14.34 -11.44
N ASN A 10 -6.08 -13.76 -12.63
CA ASN A 10 -6.09 -12.31 -12.85
C ASN A 10 -7.46 -11.64 -12.54
N ARG A 11 -8.16 -12.06 -11.49
CA ARG A 11 -9.36 -11.36 -11.03
C ARG A 11 -8.95 -10.30 -10.01
N LEU A 12 -9.08 -9.04 -10.39
CA LEU A 12 -8.97 -7.92 -9.46
C LEU A 12 -9.95 -8.13 -8.30
N PRO A 13 -9.56 -7.81 -7.05
CA PRO A 13 -10.49 -7.76 -5.93
C PRO A 13 -11.66 -6.84 -6.29
N THR A 14 -12.88 -7.30 -6.10
CA THR A 14 -14.07 -6.48 -6.31
C THR A 14 -14.33 -5.65 -5.06
N PHE A 15 -14.26 -4.32 -5.22
CA PHE A 15 -14.58 -3.37 -4.16
C PHE A 15 -16.02 -2.92 -4.34
N TYR A 16 -16.90 -3.26 -3.41
CA TYR A 16 -18.30 -2.89 -3.44
C TYR A 16 -18.60 -1.76 -2.47
N ASN A 17 -19.52 -0.87 -2.84
CA ASN A 17 -20.16 0.03 -1.87
C ASN A 17 -21.23 -0.74 -1.06
N ASP A 18 -21.88 -0.05 -0.13
CA ASP A 18 -22.92 -0.64 0.72
C ASP A 18 -24.13 -1.19 -0.09
N ASP A 19 -24.30 -0.75 -1.34
CA ASP A 19 -25.36 -1.20 -2.26
C ASP A 19 -24.92 -2.34 -3.21
N GLY A 20 -23.73 -2.92 -3.02
CA GLY A 20 -23.22 -4.02 -3.84
C GLY A 20 -22.80 -3.62 -5.26
N GLN A 21 -22.57 -2.32 -5.51
CA GLN A 21 -22.07 -1.82 -6.79
C GLN A 21 -20.55 -1.70 -6.78
N ASP A 22 -19.91 -2.07 -7.90
CA ASP A 22 -18.46 -1.91 -8.09
C ASP A 22 -18.06 -0.42 -7.95
N ILE A 23 -17.22 -0.12 -6.95
CA ILE A 23 -16.64 1.20 -6.71
C ILE A 23 -15.63 1.55 -7.81
N ILE A 24 -14.90 0.55 -8.31
CA ILE A 24 -13.85 0.70 -9.31
C ILE A 24 -14.10 -0.31 -10.43
N LYS A 25 -14.31 0.18 -11.65
CA LYS A 25 -14.47 -0.67 -12.84
C LYS A 25 -13.13 -0.89 -13.53
N SER A 26 -13.03 -1.92 -14.37
CA SER A 26 -11.82 -2.24 -15.15
C SER A 26 -11.31 -1.04 -15.98
N LYS A 27 -12.22 -0.25 -16.56
CA LYS A 27 -11.85 0.98 -17.28
C LYS A 27 -11.14 2.01 -16.39
N ASP A 28 -11.54 2.10 -15.12
CA ASP A 28 -11.01 3.07 -14.17
C ASP A 28 -9.58 2.69 -13.78
N VAL A 29 -9.30 1.39 -13.64
CA VAL A 29 -7.95 0.85 -13.46
C VAL A 29 -7.04 1.24 -14.63
N GLY A 30 -7.54 1.13 -15.88
CA GLY A 30 -6.80 1.55 -17.07
C GLY A 30 -6.46 3.06 -17.07
N LEU A 31 -7.39 3.90 -16.59
CA LEU A 31 -7.16 5.34 -16.45
C LEU A 31 -6.13 5.65 -15.37
N ILE A 32 -6.21 4.99 -14.21
CA ILE A 32 -5.24 5.13 -13.10
C ILE A 32 -3.83 4.76 -13.58
N GLU A 33 -3.68 3.63 -14.27
CA GLU A 33 -2.41 3.17 -14.80
C GLU A 33 -1.83 4.15 -15.85
N SER A 34 -2.68 4.66 -16.75
CA SER A 34 -2.28 5.67 -17.74
C SER A 34 -1.80 6.97 -17.07
N ASP A 35 -2.51 7.43 -16.04
CA ASP A 35 -2.14 8.65 -15.32
C ASP A 35 -0.85 8.47 -14.51
N LEU A 36 -0.68 7.32 -13.86
CA LEU A 36 0.57 6.97 -13.18
C LEU A 36 1.75 7.00 -14.15
N ARG A 37 1.63 6.35 -15.32
CA ARG A 37 2.67 6.37 -16.36
C ARG A 37 2.97 7.78 -16.85
N ARG A 38 1.95 8.62 -17.01
CA ARG A 38 2.10 10.03 -17.39
C ARG A 38 2.89 10.80 -16.33
N ILE A 39 2.56 10.64 -15.05
CA ILE A 39 3.23 11.29 -13.92
C ILE A 39 4.69 10.83 -13.81
N MET A 40 4.94 9.52 -13.94
CA MET A 40 6.28 8.94 -13.88
C MET A 40 7.23 9.48 -14.95
N ARG A 41 6.70 9.91 -16.11
CA ARG A 41 7.49 10.51 -17.20
C ARG A 41 7.89 11.96 -16.95
N THR A 42 7.28 12.63 -15.98
CA THR A 42 7.62 14.04 -15.68
C THR A 42 9.04 14.15 -15.15
N ALA A 43 9.77 15.21 -15.56
CA ALA A 43 11.15 15.41 -15.14
C ALA A 43 11.33 15.57 -13.62
N ARG A 44 10.30 16.08 -12.92
CA ARG A 44 10.29 16.16 -11.46
C ARG A 44 10.26 14.76 -10.85
N VAL A 45 9.35 13.90 -11.28
CA VAL A 45 9.18 12.56 -10.71
C VAL A 45 10.34 11.65 -11.08
N ARG A 46 10.83 11.69 -12.33
CA ARG A 46 12.02 10.92 -12.75
C ARG A 46 13.22 11.15 -11.84
N ARG A 47 13.53 12.42 -11.52
CA ARG A 47 14.62 12.77 -10.60
C ARG A 47 14.43 12.26 -9.17
N ILE A 48 13.19 12.03 -8.74
CA ILE A 48 12.88 11.42 -7.44
C ILE A 48 13.09 9.91 -7.53
N LEU A 49 12.52 9.27 -8.57
CA LEU A 49 12.61 7.82 -8.79
C LEU A 49 14.06 7.33 -8.88
N GLU A 50 14.95 8.09 -9.53
CA GLU A 50 16.38 7.77 -9.63
C GLU A 50 17.11 7.72 -8.27
N LYS A 51 16.57 8.40 -7.26
CA LYS A 51 17.12 8.43 -5.89
C LYS A 51 16.51 7.39 -4.98
N LEU A 52 15.48 6.67 -5.43
CA LEU A 52 14.86 5.64 -4.62
C LEU A 52 15.82 4.45 -4.45
N PRO A 53 15.79 3.76 -3.29
CA PRO A 53 16.56 2.55 -3.09
C PRO A 53 16.26 1.52 -4.18
N ARG A 54 17.30 0.87 -4.72
CA ARG A 54 17.15 -0.23 -5.68
C ARG A 54 16.78 -1.56 -5.01
N GLN A 55 16.95 -1.64 -3.69
CA GLN A 55 16.66 -2.82 -2.89
C GLN A 55 15.46 -2.52 -2.00
N HIS A 56 14.50 -3.45 -2.00
CA HIS A 56 13.30 -3.37 -1.18
C HIS A 56 13.46 -4.25 0.06
N TYR A 57 14.15 -3.74 1.08
CA TYR A 57 14.47 -4.48 2.30
C TYR A 57 13.25 -5.06 3.03
N TYR A 58 12.06 -4.51 2.79
CA TYR A 58 10.83 -4.89 3.49
C TYR A 58 9.74 -5.45 2.56
N ALA A 59 9.98 -5.54 1.25
CA ALA A 59 8.93 -5.99 0.33
C ALA A 59 8.48 -7.42 0.63
N ASP A 60 9.42 -8.33 0.88
CA ASP A 60 9.12 -9.73 1.18
C ASP A 60 8.37 -9.86 2.51
N LEU A 61 8.78 -9.12 3.54
CA LEU A 61 8.13 -9.09 4.85
C LEU A 61 6.69 -8.55 4.76
N VAL A 62 6.49 -7.47 3.99
CA VAL A 62 5.15 -6.93 3.73
C VAL A 62 4.31 -7.96 2.95
N GLY A 63 4.88 -8.57 1.90
CA GLY A 63 4.20 -9.60 1.12
C GLY A 63 3.76 -10.79 1.98
N GLN A 64 4.63 -11.27 2.87
CA GLN A 64 4.30 -12.33 3.83
C GLN A 64 3.17 -11.90 4.77
N CYS A 65 3.25 -10.71 5.36
CA CYS A 65 2.23 -10.17 6.25
C CYS A 65 0.85 -10.08 5.56
N PHE A 66 0.80 -9.58 4.33
CA PHE A 66 -0.44 -9.54 3.55
C PHE A 66 -0.96 -10.95 3.23
N ASN A 67 -0.08 -11.89 2.94
CA ASN A 67 -0.47 -13.28 2.70
C ASN A 67 -1.09 -13.91 3.95
N GLU A 68 -0.45 -13.77 5.10
CA GLU A 68 -0.91 -14.37 6.36
C GLU A 68 -2.19 -13.75 6.92
N LYS A 69 -2.37 -12.43 6.74
CA LYS A 69 -3.50 -11.69 7.35
C LYS A 69 -4.68 -11.48 6.42
N TYR A 70 -4.45 -11.48 5.11
CA TYR A 70 -5.48 -11.19 4.12
C TYR A 70 -5.63 -12.31 3.09
N TYR A 71 -4.62 -12.55 2.24
CA TYR A 71 -4.81 -13.40 1.05
C TYR A 71 -5.12 -14.85 1.40
N PHE A 72 -4.48 -15.41 2.43
CA PHE A 72 -4.75 -16.77 2.90
C PHE A 72 -6.23 -16.96 3.25
N TYR A 73 -6.79 -16.08 4.09
CA TYR A 73 -8.19 -16.14 4.51
C TYR A 73 -9.16 -15.81 3.37
N HIS A 74 -8.82 -14.84 2.52
CA HIS A 74 -9.61 -14.47 1.35
C HIS A 74 -9.77 -15.66 0.39
N TYR A 75 -8.67 -16.30 0.00
CA TYR A 75 -8.71 -17.43 -0.95
C TYR A 75 -9.21 -18.73 -0.31
N SER A 76 -9.22 -18.85 1.02
CA SER A 76 -9.84 -19.97 1.72
C SER A 76 -11.34 -19.75 2.06
N GLY A 77 -11.93 -18.62 1.66
CA GLY A 77 -13.33 -18.28 1.96
C GLY A 77 -13.61 -17.91 3.42
N ARG A 78 -12.57 -17.71 4.25
CA ARG A 78 -12.66 -17.40 5.69
C ARG A 78 -12.72 -15.88 5.90
N ILE A 79 -13.68 -15.22 5.25
CA ILE A 79 -13.73 -13.75 5.15
C ILE A 79 -13.84 -13.06 6.53
N SER A 80 -14.55 -13.66 7.48
CA SER A 80 -14.71 -13.13 8.85
C SER A 80 -13.40 -13.09 9.65
N GLU A 81 -12.37 -13.80 9.20
CA GLU A 81 -11.07 -13.89 9.87
C GLU A 81 -10.02 -12.99 9.22
N ILE A 82 -10.39 -12.28 8.14
CA ILE A 82 -9.53 -11.29 7.52
C ILE A 82 -9.31 -10.13 8.48
N THR A 83 -8.04 -9.84 8.76
CA THR A 83 -7.63 -8.59 9.39
C THR A 83 -6.99 -7.73 8.32
N CYS A 84 -7.54 -6.54 8.04
CA CYS A 84 -6.97 -5.62 7.05
C CYS A 84 -5.55 -5.23 7.48
N PRO A 85 -4.50 -5.74 6.80
CA PRO A 85 -3.15 -5.50 7.26
C PRO A 85 -2.76 -4.08 6.85
N GLY A 86 -2.59 -3.21 7.83
CA GLY A 86 -1.77 -2.02 7.63
C GLY A 86 -0.29 -2.37 7.78
N PRO A 87 0.63 -1.57 7.24
CA PRO A 87 2.07 -1.77 7.45
C PRO A 87 2.48 -1.85 8.92
N HIS A 88 1.67 -1.29 9.83
CA HIS A 88 1.84 -1.35 11.28
C HIS A 88 1.53 -2.72 11.91
N MET A 89 0.77 -3.56 11.22
CA MET A 89 0.47 -4.93 11.67
C MET A 89 1.57 -5.92 11.28
N CYS A 90 2.56 -5.46 10.50
CA CYS A 90 3.66 -6.27 10.01
C CYS A 90 4.90 -6.02 10.87
N GLU A 91 5.40 -7.07 11.53
CA GLU A 91 6.63 -6.96 12.31
C GLU A 91 7.84 -6.82 11.39
N TYR A 92 8.60 -5.74 11.56
CA TYR A 92 9.84 -5.51 10.82
C TYR A 92 11.05 -5.91 11.66
N THR A 93 11.93 -6.74 11.08
CA THR A 93 13.24 -7.02 11.68
C THR A 93 14.08 -5.76 11.73
N GLN A 94 14.61 -5.44 12.92
CA GLN A 94 15.57 -4.34 13.08
C GLN A 94 16.91 -4.73 12.44
N LEU A 95 17.36 -3.96 11.45
CA LEU A 95 18.68 -4.15 10.85
C LEU A 95 19.67 -3.14 11.48
N PRO A 96 20.81 -3.58 12.06
CA PRO A 96 21.71 -2.70 12.80
C PRO A 96 22.22 -1.47 12.04
N ASN A 97 22.36 -1.60 10.71
CA ASN A 97 22.88 -0.55 9.83
C ASN A 97 21.78 0.20 9.06
N LEU A 98 20.51 -0.04 9.38
CA LEU A 98 19.37 0.60 8.72
C LEU A 98 18.51 1.32 9.75
N LYS A 99 18.47 2.66 9.64
CA LYS A 99 17.50 3.47 10.38
C LYS A 99 16.33 3.79 9.46
N CYS A 100 15.15 3.23 9.75
CA CYS A 100 13.96 3.55 8.97
C CYS A 100 13.59 5.02 9.11
N VAL A 101 13.01 5.56 8.05
CA VAL A 101 12.43 6.90 8.05
C VAL A 101 10.97 6.76 8.46
N HIS A 102 10.63 7.36 9.59
CA HIS A 102 9.27 7.49 10.07
C HIS A 102 8.66 8.76 9.56
N VAL A 103 7.37 8.68 9.25
CA VAL A 103 6.58 9.84 8.83
C VAL A 103 5.61 10.19 9.95
N ASP A 104 5.88 11.29 10.62
CA ASP A 104 4.92 11.91 11.55
C ASP A 104 4.08 12.89 10.75
N ALA A 105 2.77 12.67 10.69
CA ALA A 105 1.86 13.53 9.93
C ALA A 105 0.58 13.79 10.71
N THR A 106 -0.06 14.91 10.39
CA THR A 106 -1.38 15.25 10.93
C THR A 106 -2.45 14.69 10.02
N TYR A 107 -3.45 14.02 10.59
CA TYR A 107 -4.59 13.47 9.87
C TYR A 107 -5.82 14.32 10.22
N PRO A 108 -6.17 15.33 9.41
CA PRO A 108 -7.36 16.13 9.67
C PRO A 108 -8.60 15.24 9.69
N LYS A 109 -9.57 15.59 10.54
CA LYS A 109 -10.84 14.88 10.60
C LYS A 109 -11.62 15.15 9.31
N ILE A 110 -11.78 14.14 8.47
CA ILE A 110 -12.51 14.25 7.21
C ILE A 110 -13.96 13.77 7.41
N THR A 111 -14.90 14.52 6.86
CA THR A 111 -16.31 14.11 6.79
C THR A 111 -16.42 12.92 5.84
N ARG A 112 -17.06 11.83 6.29
CA ARG A 112 -17.31 10.65 5.43
C ARG A 112 -17.97 11.10 4.13
N MET A 113 -17.41 10.67 3.01
CA MET A 113 -17.95 10.89 1.67
C MET A 113 -18.41 9.54 1.09
N ASN A 114 -19.57 9.54 0.42
CA ASN A 114 -20.11 8.39 -0.30
C ASN A 114 -19.81 8.54 -1.80
N PRO A 115 -19.33 7.50 -2.53
CA PRO A 115 -18.99 6.14 -2.07
C PRO A 115 -17.56 5.99 -1.54
N LEU A 116 -16.72 7.00 -1.71
CA LEU A 116 -15.30 6.93 -1.35
C LEU A 116 -14.93 8.05 -0.40
N THR A 117 -14.48 7.69 0.80
CA THR A 117 -13.83 8.62 1.72
C THR A 117 -12.33 8.63 1.45
N VAL A 118 -11.81 9.77 0.98
CA VAL A 118 -10.37 9.95 0.74
C VAL A 118 -9.73 10.56 1.98
N ASN A 119 -8.80 9.83 2.59
CA ASN A 119 -7.99 10.32 3.70
C ASN A 119 -6.66 10.87 3.17
N PHE A 120 -6.28 12.09 3.59
CA PHE A 120 -4.99 12.68 3.28
C PHE A 120 -4.30 13.15 4.56
N ALA A 121 -2.98 13.16 4.54
CA ALA A 121 -2.15 13.61 5.65
C ALA A 121 -1.57 15.00 5.34
N THR A 122 -1.46 15.86 6.36
CA THR A 122 -0.81 17.17 6.28
C THR A 122 0.42 17.20 7.19
N ASP A 123 1.27 18.21 6.98
CA ASP A 123 2.40 18.51 7.88
C ASP A 123 3.36 17.33 8.10
N ALA A 124 3.63 16.56 7.04
CA ALA A 124 4.50 15.40 7.08
C ALA A 124 5.94 15.78 7.48
N ARG A 125 6.42 15.18 8.56
CA ARG A 125 7.79 15.29 9.09
C ARG A 125 8.44 13.91 9.05
N PHE A 126 9.73 13.89 8.73
CA PHE A 126 10.47 12.65 8.52
C PHE A 126 11.57 12.53 9.57
N SER A 127 11.58 11.45 10.36
CA SER A 127 12.57 11.23 11.42
C SER A 127 13.22 9.85 11.33
N ARG A 128 14.43 9.70 11.86
CA ARG A 128 15.19 8.42 11.84
C ARG A 128 15.54 7.92 13.24
N ASN A 129 14.92 8.51 14.25
CA ASN A 129 15.42 8.45 15.63
C ASN A 129 15.00 7.18 16.37
N ILE A 130 13.90 6.57 15.94
CA ILE A 130 13.25 5.49 16.68
C ILE A 130 13.55 4.09 16.13
N GLY A 131 14.24 3.94 14.99
CA GLY A 131 14.53 2.60 14.41
C GLY A 131 13.47 2.20 13.38
N CYS A 132 13.11 0.93 13.28
CA CYS A 132 12.16 0.38 12.29
C CYS A 132 10.95 -0.28 12.96
N TYR A 133 10.34 0.37 13.96
CA TYR A 133 9.21 -0.20 14.69
C TYR A 133 7.87 0.04 13.95
N PRO A 134 6.93 -0.91 14.03
CA PRO A 134 5.55 -0.64 13.64
C PRO A 134 4.90 0.39 14.59
N HIS A 135 4.02 1.24 14.06
CA HIS A 135 3.28 2.29 14.78
C HIS A 135 1.78 2.20 14.53
#